data_AF-D6WJX4-F1
#
_entry.id   AF-D6WJX4-F1
#
_cell.length_a   1.000
_cell.length_b   1.000
_cell.length_c   1.000
_cell.angle_alpha   90.00
_cell.angle_beta   90.00
_cell.angle_gamma   90.00
#
_symmetry.space_group_name_H-M   'P 1'
#
loop_
_entity.id
_entity.type
_entity.pdbx_description
1 polymer ?
#
loop_
_entity_poly.entity_id
_entity_poly.type
_entity_poly.pdbx_seq_one_letter_code
_entity_poly.pdbx_strand_id
1 'polypeptide(L)'
;MSTQPSPANQTVEREKVFQWILELTNPETRENALLELSKKREVVPDLAPMLWNSFGTTAALLQEIINIYPAINPATLTAHQSNRVCNALALLQCVASHPETRSQFLLAHVPLFLYPFLHTVSKTRPFEYLRLTSLGVIGALVKTDEQEVINFLLTTEIIPLCLRIMESGSELSKTVATFILQKILLDDSGLSYICQTYDRFSHVAMILGKMVLVLAKEPSARLLKHVVRCYLRLSDNPRAREALRQCLPDHLRDNTFTVCLQEDKSTKHWLSQLLTNLETPGTSELRQGGISPLTSQ
;
A
#
# COMPACT_ATOMS: atom_id res chain seq x y z
N MET A 1 13.98 34.64 -8.74
CA MET A 1 12.67 35.31 -8.93
C MET A 1 11.84 34.44 -9.85
N SER A 2 10.96 33.62 -9.31
CA SER A 2 10.11 32.72 -10.10
C SER A 2 8.95 33.55 -10.66
N THR A 3 8.96 33.79 -11.96
CA THR A 3 7.86 34.48 -12.65
C THR A 3 6.59 33.64 -12.53
N GLN A 4 5.63 34.12 -11.74
CA GLN A 4 4.28 33.54 -11.73
C GLN A 4 3.70 33.63 -13.15
N PRO A 5 3.12 32.54 -13.68
CA PRO A 5 2.57 32.54 -15.03
C PRO A 5 1.39 33.52 -15.10
N SER A 6 1.40 34.36 -16.15
CA SER A 6 0.36 35.36 -16.42
C SER A 6 -1.03 34.70 -16.48
N PRO A 7 -2.11 35.38 -16.02
CA PRO A 7 -3.44 34.80 -15.91
C PRO A 7 -4.00 34.25 -17.24
N ALA A 8 -3.64 34.84 -18.38
CA ALA A 8 -4.03 34.33 -19.70
C ALA A 8 -3.44 32.94 -20.02
N ASN A 9 -2.22 32.64 -19.56
CA ASN A 9 -1.60 31.33 -19.77
C ASN A 9 -2.25 30.24 -18.92
N GLN A 10 -2.76 30.58 -17.73
CA GLN A 10 -3.47 29.65 -16.85
C GLN A 10 -4.82 29.23 -17.46
N THR A 11 -5.52 30.16 -18.13
CA THR A 11 -6.78 29.86 -18.82
C THR A 11 -6.58 28.90 -20.00
N VAL A 12 -5.57 29.16 -20.86
CA VAL A 12 -5.24 28.31 -22.01
C VAL A 12 -4.79 26.91 -21.57
N GLU A 13 -4.07 26.81 -20.45
CA GLU A 13 -3.66 25.52 -19.90
C GLU A 13 -4.86 24.71 -19.39
N ARG A 14 -5.86 25.37 -18.79
CA ARG A 14 -7.08 24.72 -18.30
C ARG A 14 -7.99 24.23 -19.43
N GLU A 15 -8.10 25.00 -20.52
CA GLU A 15 -8.86 24.59 -21.71
C GLU A 15 -8.29 23.30 -22.33
N LYS A 16 -6.96 23.17 -22.38
CA LYS A 16 -6.31 21.95 -22.86
C LYS A 16 -6.60 20.74 -21.97
N VAL A 17 -6.66 20.93 -20.65
CA VAL A 17 -7.04 19.85 -19.72
C VAL A 17 -8.45 19.36 -20.01
N PHE A 18 -9.42 20.27 -20.17
CA PHE A 18 -10.80 19.88 -20.53
C PHE A 18 -10.86 19.14 -21.86
N GLN A 19 -10.13 19.62 -22.87
CA GLN A 19 -10.05 18.97 -24.17
C GLN A 19 -9.50 17.54 -24.06
N TRP A 20 -8.39 17.34 -23.33
CA TRP A 20 -7.85 15.99 -23.13
C TRP A 20 -8.80 15.09 -22.35
N ILE A 21 -9.54 15.61 -21.38
CA ILE A 21 -10.54 14.80 -20.65
C ILE A 21 -11.64 14.31 -21.60
N LEU A 22 -12.13 15.16 -22.49
CA LEU A 22 -13.11 14.75 -23.51
C LEU A 22 -12.53 13.68 -24.44
N GLU A 23 -11.28 13.87 -24.87
CA GLU A 23 -10.54 12.96 -25.74
C GLU A 23 -10.29 11.57 -25.13
N LEU A 24 -10.40 11.39 -23.81
CA LEU A 24 -10.29 10.08 -23.17
C LEU A 24 -11.40 9.13 -23.61
N THR A 25 -12.57 9.65 -23.97
CA THR A 25 -13.71 8.79 -24.35
C THR A 25 -13.55 8.18 -25.74
N ASN A 26 -12.86 8.87 -26.65
CA ASN A 26 -12.60 8.41 -28.01
C ASN A 26 -11.32 7.54 -28.08
N PRO A 27 -11.40 6.26 -28.49
CA PRO A 27 -10.25 5.35 -28.58
C PRO A 27 -9.06 5.87 -29.40
N GLU A 28 -9.30 6.68 -30.43
CA GLU A 28 -8.26 7.20 -31.33
C GLU A 28 -7.40 8.29 -30.67
N THR A 29 -8.01 9.10 -29.81
CA THR A 29 -7.34 10.24 -29.13
C THR A 29 -6.89 9.90 -27.71
N ARG A 30 -7.48 8.86 -27.11
CA ARG A 30 -7.31 8.49 -25.70
C ARG A 30 -5.86 8.31 -25.29
N GLU A 31 -5.03 7.67 -26.11
CA GLU A 31 -3.65 7.38 -25.73
C GLU A 31 -2.83 8.64 -25.48
N ASN A 32 -2.95 9.62 -26.37
CA ASN A 32 -2.29 10.91 -26.21
C ASN A 32 -2.85 11.67 -25.00
N ALA A 33 -4.16 11.68 -24.84
CA ALA A 33 -4.81 12.32 -23.69
C ALA A 33 -4.37 11.73 -22.35
N LEU A 34 -4.24 10.39 -22.26
CA LEU A 34 -3.71 9.70 -21.07
C LEU A 34 -2.30 10.19 -20.72
N LEU A 35 -1.42 10.28 -21.71
CA LEU A 35 -0.04 10.73 -21.53
C LEU A 35 0.04 12.19 -21.06
N GLU A 36 -0.74 13.08 -21.67
CA GLU A 36 -0.70 14.49 -21.32
C GLU A 36 -1.34 14.76 -19.95
N LEU A 37 -2.49 14.14 -19.65
CA LEU A 37 -3.13 14.27 -18.35
C LEU A 37 -2.31 13.66 -17.22
N SER A 38 -1.62 12.53 -17.45
CA SER A 38 -0.79 11.91 -16.40
C SER A 38 0.35 12.82 -15.95
N LYS A 39 0.88 13.67 -16.84
CA LYS A 39 1.89 14.70 -16.52
C LYS A 39 1.30 15.89 -15.75
N LYS A 40 -0.01 16.14 -15.85
CA LYS A 40 -0.70 17.29 -15.24
C LYS A 40 -1.23 17.03 -13.84
N ARG A 41 -1.22 15.78 -13.37
CA ARG A 41 -1.76 15.36 -12.06
C ARG A 41 -1.24 16.13 -10.84
N GLU A 42 -0.01 16.65 -10.89
CA GLU A 42 0.63 17.39 -9.79
C GLU A 42 0.39 18.91 -9.88
N VAL A 43 0.03 19.40 -11.07
CA VAL A 43 -0.08 20.84 -11.36
C VAL A 43 -1.54 21.31 -11.36
N VAL A 44 -2.49 20.40 -11.56
CA VAL A 44 -3.94 20.69 -11.63
C VAL A 44 -4.62 20.07 -10.40
N PRO A 45 -4.84 20.82 -9.31
CA PRO A 45 -5.35 20.28 -8.05
C PRO A 45 -6.76 19.69 -8.16
N ASP A 46 -7.60 20.28 -9.02
CA ASP A 46 -8.99 19.91 -9.26
C ASP A 46 -9.17 18.85 -10.37
N LEU A 47 -8.07 18.23 -10.83
CA LEU A 47 -8.12 17.22 -11.88
C LEU A 47 -8.96 16.00 -11.49
N ALA A 48 -8.88 15.54 -10.23
CA ALA A 48 -9.63 14.37 -9.78
C ALA A 48 -11.16 14.56 -9.87
N PRO A 49 -11.75 15.63 -9.31
CA PRO A 49 -13.17 15.95 -9.54
C PRO A 49 -13.54 16.11 -11.02
N MET A 50 -12.67 16.72 -11.84
CA MET A 50 -12.92 16.83 -13.29
C MET A 50 -13.00 15.46 -13.95
N LEU A 51 -12.04 14.57 -13.66
CA LEU A 51 -12.01 13.22 -14.22
C LEU A 51 -13.24 12.41 -13.79
N TRP A 52 -13.60 12.48 -12.51
CA TRP A 52 -14.68 11.68 -11.96
C TRP A 52 -16.07 12.10 -12.45
N ASN A 53 -16.32 13.41 -12.52
CA ASN A 53 -17.63 13.96 -12.89
C ASN A 53 -17.83 14.12 -14.40
N SER A 54 -16.78 13.94 -15.21
CA SER A 54 -16.89 13.98 -16.66
C SER A 54 -17.52 12.69 -17.21
N PHE A 55 -18.47 12.85 -18.13
CA PHE A 55 -19.22 11.74 -18.70
C PHE A 55 -18.29 10.71 -19.38
N GLY A 56 -18.38 9.45 -18.97
CA GLY A 56 -17.66 8.33 -19.60
C GLY A 56 -16.16 8.25 -19.28
N THR A 57 -15.57 9.24 -18.60
CA THR A 57 -14.13 9.29 -18.33
C THR A 57 -13.65 8.14 -17.46
N THR A 58 -14.26 7.92 -16.28
CA THR A 58 -13.90 6.80 -15.40
C THR A 58 -14.12 5.45 -16.10
N ALA A 59 -15.18 5.31 -16.90
CA ALA A 59 -15.43 4.09 -17.67
C ALA A 59 -14.34 3.84 -18.72
N ALA A 60 -13.85 4.88 -19.40
CA ALA A 60 -12.74 4.78 -20.34
C ALA A 60 -11.44 4.36 -19.63
N LEU A 61 -11.15 4.89 -18.44
CA LEU A 61 -9.98 4.47 -17.64
C LEU A 61 -10.08 3.00 -17.21
N LEU A 62 -11.27 2.54 -16.81
CA LEU A 62 -11.51 1.12 -16.52
C LEU A 62 -11.36 0.24 -17.76
N GLN A 63 -11.80 0.72 -18.93
CA GLN A 63 -11.63 0.00 -20.19
C GLN A 63 -10.14 -0.21 -20.52
N GLU A 64 -9.28 0.79 -20.26
CA GLU A 64 -7.83 0.64 -20.42
C GLU A 64 -7.23 -0.45 -19.52
N ILE A 65 -7.77 -0.64 -18.31
CA ILE A 65 -7.37 -1.73 -17.41
C ILE A 65 -7.83 -3.08 -17.96
N ILE A 66 -9.11 -3.20 -18.33
CA ILE A 66 -9.71 -4.47 -18.75
C ILE A 66 -9.07 -4.97 -20.06
N ASN A 67 -8.73 -4.06 -20.98
CA ASN A 67 -8.07 -4.40 -22.24
C ASN A 67 -6.67 -5.04 -22.05
N ILE A 68 -6.08 -4.89 -20.87
CA ILE A 68 -4.79 -5.51 -20.54
C ILE A 68 -4.94 -6.94 -20.02
N TYR A 69 -6.10 -7.33 -19.48
CA TYR A 69 -6.29 -8.66 -18.88
C TYR A 69 -5.89 -9.84 -19.79
N PRO A 70 -6.17 -9.84 -21.11
CA PRO A 70 -5.71 -10.92 -21.99
C PRO A 70 -4.17 -11.05 -22.09
N ALA A 71 -3.43 -9.97 -21.85
CA ALA A 71 -1.96 -9.96 -21.87
C ALA A 71 -1.32 -10.26 -20.50
N ILE A 72 -2.14 -10.44 -19.46
CA ILE A 72 -1.70 -10.81 -18.11
C ILE A 72 -1.45 -12.31 -18.01
N ASN A 73 -2.32 -13.12 -18.62
CA ASN A 73 -2.21 -14.58 -18.64
C ASN A 73 -2.66 -15.13 -20.01
N PRO A 74 -1.75 -15.60 -20.88
CA PRO A 74 -0.29 -15.73 -20.68
C PRO A 74 0.42 -14.36 -20.56
N ALA A 75 1.62 -14.35 -19.96
CA ALA A 75 2.35 -13.12 -19.64
C ALA A 75 3.01 -12.46 -20.88
N THR A 76 2.20 -11.87 -21.74
CA THR A 76 2.60 -11.29 -23.05
C THR A 76 2.60 -9.76 -23.08
N LEU A 77 2.41 -9.11 -21.94
CA LEU A 77 2.37 -7.64 -21.80
C LEU A 77 3.64 -6.97 -22.37
N THR A 78 3.44 -6.08 -23.34
CA THR A 78 4.52 -5.28 -23.93
C THR A 78 4.83 -4.01 -23.12
N ALA A 79 6.00 -3.42 -23.35
CA ALA A 79 6.38 -2.15 -22.73
C ALA A 79 5.42 -1.01 -23.10
N HIS A 80 4.96 -0.96 -24.35
CA HIS A 80 4.02 0.06 -24.82
C HIS A 80 2.66 -0.06 -24.12
N GLN A 81 2.09 -1.27 -24.07
CA GLN A 81 0.84 -1.54 -23.35
C GLN A 81 0.94 -1.20 -21.86
N SER A 82 2.04 -1.59 -21.22
CA SER A 82 2.30 -1.27 -19.81
C SER A 82 2.37 0.25 -19.57
N ASN A 83 3.11 0.99 -20.39
CA ASN A 83 3.19 2.46 -20.26
C ASN A 83 1.83 3.13 -20.43
N ARG A 84 1.05 2.70 -21.42
CA ARG A 84 -0.28 3.25 -21.70
C ARG A 84 -1.24 3.03 -20.54
N VAL A 85 -1.36 1.79 -20.03
CA VAL A 85 -2.25 1.52 -18.89
C VAL A 85 -1.74 2.18 -17.61
N CYS A 86 -0.42 2.29 -17.41
CA CYS A 86 0.14 3.00 -16.25
C CYS A 86 -0.21 4.49 -16.24
N ASN A 87 -0.36 5.14 -17.40
CA ASN A 87 -0.90 6.50 -17.46
C ASN A 87 -2.35 6.55 -16.94
N ALA A 88 -3.20 5.58 -17.32
CA ALA A 88 -4.56 5.48 -16.78
C ALA A 88 -4.57 5.21 -15.27
N LEU A 89 -3.71 4.31 -14.79
CA LEU A 89 -3.53 4.05 -13.36
C LEU A 89 -3.06 5.29 -12.59
N ALA A 90 -2.20 6.12 -13.17
CA ALA A 90 -1.76 7.37 -12.55
C ALA A 90 -2.91 8.38 -12.40
N LEU A 91 -3.85 8.41 -13.34
CA LEU A 91 -5.07 9.22 -13.23
C LEU A 91 -6.02 8.65 -12.17
N LEU A 92 -6.19 7.33 -12.10
CA LEU A 92 -6.97 6.70 -11.04
C LEU A 92 -6.34 6.90 -9.66
N GLN A 93 -5.01 6.95 -9.56
CA GLN A 93 -4.30 7.33 -8.34
C GLN A 93 -4.64 8.76 -7.92
N CYS A 94 -4.75 9.70 -8.86
CA CYS A 94 -5.19 11.07 -8.59
C CYS A 94 -6.61 11.08 -8.00
N VAL A 95 -7.55 10.38 -8.64
CA VAL A 95 -8.94 10.23 -8.16
C VAL A 95 -9.01 9.59 -6.77
N ALA A 96 -8.22 8.54 -6.52
CA ALA A 96 -8.14 7.88 -5.22
C ALA A 96 -7.56 8.78 -4.12
N SER A 97 -6.67 9.70 -4.48
CA SER A 97 -6.00 10.59 -3.52
C SER A 97 -6.85 11.79 -3.11
N HIS A 98 -7.83 12.19 -3.92
CA HIS A 98 -8.58 13.43 -3.71
C HIS A 98 -9.79 13.23 -2.78
N PRO A 99 -10.01 14.11 -1.77
CA PRO A 99 -11.05 13.93 -0.76
C PRO A 99 -12.48 13.89 -1.33
N GLU A 100 -12.76 14.66 -2.38
CA GLU A 100 -14.12 14.69 -2.95
C GLU A 100 -14.49 13.42 -3.73
N THR A 101 -13.51 12.68 -4.25
CA THR A 101 -13.76 11.54 -5.15
C THR A 101 -13.43 10.19 -4.53
N ARG A 102 -12.64 10.15 -3.45
CA ARG A 102 -12.16 8.91 -2.82
C ARG A 102 -13.26 7.97 -2.38
N SER A 103 -14.24 8.46 -1.63
CA SER A 103 -15.34 7.61 -1.15
C SER A 103 -16.16 7.05 -2.31
N GLN A 104 -16.39 7.85 -3.37
CA GLN A 104 -17.07 7.38 -4.58
C GLN A 104 -16.23 6.35 -5.36
N PHE A 105 -14.91 6.55 -5.44
CA PHE A 105 -13.96 5.59 -6.03
C PHE A 105 -13.98 4.24 -5.31
N LEU A 106 -14.08 4.26 -3.97
CA LEU A 106 -14.18 3.07 -3.14
C LEU A 106 -15.54 2.38 -3.30
N LEU A 107 -16.64 3.12 -3.25
CA LEU A 107 -18.01 2.60 -3.44
C LEU A 107 -18.22 1.99 -4.83
N ALA A 108 -17.54 2.52 -5.85
CA ALA A 108 -17.54 1.96 -7.20
C ALA A 108 -16.66 0.70 -7.33
N HIS A 109 -16.00 0.25 -6.26
CA HIS A 109 -15.14 -0.94 -6.22
C HIS A 109 -14.01 -0.92 -7.26
N VAL A 110 -13.57 0.28 -7.70
CA VAL A 110 -12.49 0.44 -8.68
C VAL A 110 -11.20 -0.30 -8.30
N PRO A 111 -10.76 -0.35 -7.02
CA PRO A 111 -9.56 -1.11 -6.64
C PRO A 111 -9.56 -2.58 -7.07
N LEU A 112 -10.73 -3.23 -7.15
CA LEU A 112 -10.82 -4.65 -7.50
C LEU A 112 -10.34 -4.93 -8.93
N PHE A 113 -10.47 -3.96 -9.84
CA PHE A 113 -9.96 -4.07 -11.20
C PHE A 113 -8.43 -4.13 -11.26
N LEU A 114 -7.74 -3.73 -10.18
CA LEU A 114 -6.27 -3.72 -10.11
C LEU A 114 -5.68 -5.02 -9.57
N TYR A 115 -6.48 -5.85 -8.89
CA TYR A 115 -5.98 -7.06 -8.23
C TYR A 115 -5.42 -8.11 -9.21
N PRO A 116 -5.99 -8.31 -10.41
CA PRO A 116 -5.35 -9.15 -11.43
C PRO A 116 -3.92 -8.73 -11.76
N PHE A 117 -3.61 -7.42 -11.75
CA PHE A 117 -2.25 -6.92 -11.96
C PHE A 117 -1.32 -7.24 -10.80
N LEU A 118 -1.81 -7.11 -9.56
CA LEU A 118 -1.05 -7.44 -8.34
C LEU A 118 -0.78 -8.94 -8.20
N HIS A 119 -1.61 -9.79 -8.81
CA HIS A 119 -1.41 -11.24 -8.81
C HIS A 119 -0.26 -11.72 -9.71
N THR A 120 0.20 -10.89 -10.65
CA THR A 120 1.22 -11.26 -11.63
C THR A 120 2.59 -11.51 -11.00
N VAL A 121 3.35 -12.44 -11.57
CA VAL A 121 4.67 -12.84 -11.05
C VAL A 121 5.82 -12.65 -12.05
N SER A 122 5.52 -12.30 -13.30
CA SER A 122 6.54 -12.03 -14.32
C SER A 122 7.44 -10.88 -13.87
N LYS A 123 8.75 -11.09 -13.93
CA LYS A 123 9.79 -10.12 -13.50
C LYS A 123 10.27 -9.20 -14.63
N THR A 124 9.62 -9.25 -15.79
CA THR A 124 9.95 -8.32 -16.88
C THR A 124 9.59 -6.88 -16.49
N ARG A 125 10.31 -5.91 -17.03
CA ARG A 125 10.10 -4.48 -16.74
C ARG A 125 8.63 -4.02 -16.91
N PRO A 126 7.89 -4.43 -17.96
CA PRO A 126 6.48 -4.05 -18.12
C PRO A 126 5.59 -4.51 -16.96
N PHE A 127 5.80 -5.72 -16.44
CA PHE A 127 5.02 -6.28 -15.33
C PHE A 127 5.41 -5.68 -13.98
N GLU A 128 6.71 -5.45 -13.73
CA GLU A 128 7.17 -4.75 -12.53
C GLU A 128 6.58 -3.33 -12.45
N TYR A 129 6.60 -2.60 -13.58
CA TYR A 129 6.04 -1.25 -13.64
C TYR A 129 4.52 -1.22 -13.46
N LEU A 130 3.82 -2.20 -14.04
CA LEU A 130 2.39 -2.36 -13.87
C LEU A 130 2.01 -2.59 -12.40
N ARG A 131 2.70 -3.50 -11.71
CA ARG A 131 2.47 -3.78 -10.29
C ARG A 131 2.77 -2.56 -9.42
N LEU A 132 3.90 -1.90 -9.64
CA LEU A 132 4.28 -0.72 -8.86
C LEU A 132 3.24 0.41 -9.01
N THR A 133 2.77 0.68 -10.22
CA THR A 133 1.77 1.72 -10.45
C THR A 133 0.41 1.35 -9.84
N SER A 134 0.02 0.07 -9.93
CA SER A 134 -1.20 -0.45 -9.30
C SER A 134 -1.14 -0.33 -7.76
N LEU A 135 -0.02 -0.69 -7.15
CA LEU A 135 0.23 -0.47 -5.72
C LEU A 135 0.20 1.02 -5.35
N GLY A 136 0.63 1.90 -6.24
CA GLY A 136 0.55 3.36 -6.06
C GLY A 136 -0.89 3.85 -5.86
N VAL A 137 -1.86 3.28 -6.58
CA VAL A 137 -3.29 3.58 -6.39
C VAL A 137 -3.77 3.14 -5.01
N ILE A 138 -3.48 1.90 -4.62
CA ILE A 138 -3.86 1.37 -3.29
C ILE A 138 -3.16 2.15 -2.16
N GLY A 139 -1.88 2.49 -2.36
CA GLY A 139 -1.08 3.30 -1.45
C GLY A 139 -1.65 4.71 -1.25
N ALA A 140 -2.25 5.30 -2.29
CA ALA A 140 -2.92 6.59 -2.19
C ALA A 140 -4.20 6.51 -1.34
N LEU A 141 -4.98 5.43 -1.46
CA LEU A 141 -6.18 5.22 -0.65
C LEU A 141 -5.85 5.12 0.84
N VAL A 142 -4.89 4.28 1.21
CA VAL A 142 -4.53 4.06 2.64
C VAL A 142 -3.75 5.22 3.26
N LYS A 143 -3.35 6.22 2.47
CA LYS A 143 -2.58 7.36 2.96
C LYS A 143 -3.41 8.26 3.89
N THR A 144 -4.74 8.26 3.75
CA THR A 144 -5.63 9.14 4.52
C THR A 144 -6.07 8.58 5.87
N ASP A 145 -5.68 7.34 6.20
CA ASP A 145 -6.02 6.69 7.48
C ASP A 145 -7.55 6.56 7.72
N GLU A 146 -8.34 6.55 6.64
CA GLU A 146 -9.79 6.37 6.70
C GLU A 146 -10.18 4.92 6.97
N GLN A 147 -10.98 4.70 8.01
CA GLN A 147 -11.40 3.35 8.44
C GLN A 147 -12.22 2.64 7.36
N GLU A 148 -13.02 3.36 6.56
CA GLU A 148 -13.79 2.78 5.45
C GLU A 148 -12.89 2.11 4.41
N VAL A 149 -11.73 2.73 4.11
CA VAL A 149 -10.72 2.19 3.19
C VAL A 149 -10.11 0.91 3.77
N ILE A 150 -9.74 0.92 5.05
CA ILE A 150 -9.17 -0.27 5.69
C ILE A 150 -10.16 -1.42 5.69
N ASN A 151 -11.42 -1.17 6.10
CA ASN A 151 -12.46 -2.19 6.11
C ASN A 151 -12.73 -2.78 4.73
N PHE A 152 -12.82 -1.94 3.70
CA PHE A 152 -12.92 -2.39 2.32
C PHE A 152 -11.78 -3.35 1.96
N LEU A 153 -10.53 -2.92 2.18
CA LEU A 153 -9.33 -3.69 1.86
C LEU A 153 -9.23 -5.03 2.61
N LEU A 154 -9.70 -5.08 3.86
CA LEU A 154 -9.77 -6.32 4.65
C LEU A 154 -10.77 -7.31 4.05
N THR A 155 -11.93 -6.82 3.60
CA THR A 155 -12.98 -7.68 3.01
C THR A 155 -12.67 -8.17 1.60
N THR A 156 -11.69 -7.57 0.92
CA THR A 156 -11.35 -7.87 -0.48
C THR A 156 -10.01 -8.60 -0.65
N GLU A 157 -9.40 -9.08 0.44
CA GLU A 157 -8.17 -9.90 0.39
C GLU A 157 -6.92 -9.17 -0.17
N ILE A 158 -6.71 -7.89 0.16
CA ILE A 158 -5.47 -7.20 -0.24
C ILE A 158 -4.21 -7.77 0.46
N ILE A 159 -4.35 -8.29 1.68
CA ILE A 159 -3.21 -8.71 2.51
C ILE A 159 -2.41 -9.83 1.84
N PRO A 160 -3.01 -10.94 1.36
CA PRO A 160 -2.29 -11.96 0.59
C PRO A 160 -1.52 -11.42 -0.62
N LEU A 161 -2.08 -10.43 -1.33
CA LEU A 161 -1.42 -9.79 -2.48
C LEU A 161 -0.19 -9.00 -2.03
N CYS A 162 -0.31 -8.19 -0.98
CA CYS A 162 0.81 -7.45 -0.41
C CYS A 162 1.92 -8.38 0.08
N LEU A 163 1.57 -9.46 0.80
CA LEU A 163 2.56 -10.42 1.32
C LEU A 163 3.34 -11.11 0.20
N ARG A 164 2.67 -11.51 -0.89
CA ARG A 164 3.34 -12.09 -2.07
C ARG A 164 4.35 -11.11 -2.68
N ILE A 165 3.96 -9.84 -2.85
CA ILE A 165 4.84 -8.82 -3.42
C ILE A 165 5.99 -8.49 -2.46
N MET A 166 5.73 -8.44 -1.17
CA MET A 166 6.74 -8.26 -0.11
C MET A 166 7.79 -9.36 -0.13
N GLU A 167 7.40 -10.60 -0.45
CA GLU A 167 8.32 -11.73 -0.57
C GLU A 167 9.21 -11.63 -1.83
N SER A 168 8.61 -11.46 -3.01
CA SER A 168 9.31 -11.68 -4.29
C SER A 168 9.38 -10.50 -5.27
N GLY A 169 8.83 -9.33 -4.92
CA GLY A 169 8.81 -8.14 -5.81
C GLY A 169 10.14 -7.38 -5.88
N SER A 170 10.20 -6.36 -6.73
CA SER A 170 11.27 -5.36 -6.72
C SER A 170 11.31 -4.57 -5.40
N GLU A 171 12.45 -3.99 -5.05
CA GLU A 171 12.62 -3.19 -3.83
C GLU A 171 11.54 -2.09 -3.68
N LEU A 172 11.24 -1.37 -4.77
CA LEU A 172 10.20 -0.34 -4.78
C LEU A 172 8.82 -0.94 -4.50
N SER A 173 8.48 -2.06 -5.17
CA SER A 173 7.19 -2.73 -4.95
C SER A 173 7.06 -3.29 -3.54
N LYS A 174 8.14 -3.85 -2.98
CA LYS A 174 8.21 -4.29 -1.59
C LYS A 174 7.95 -3.13 -0.65
N THR A 175 8.60 -1.98 -0.87
CA THR A 175 8.42 -0.77 -0.05
C THR A 175 6.97 -0.31 -0.03
N VAL A 176 6.31 -0.21 -1.19
CA VAL A 176 4.91 0.23 -1.25
C VAL A 176 3.96 -0.83 -0.65
N ALA A 177 4.19 -2.12 -0.91
CA ALA A 177 3.37 -3.20 -0.35
C ALA A 177 3.49 -3.27 1.19
N THR A 178 4.70 -3.10 1.75
CA THR A 178 4.89 -3.03 3.21
C THR A 178 4.29 -1.76 3.79
N PHE A 179 4.34 -0.63 3.08
CA PHE A 179 3.64 0.59 3.49
C PHE A 179 2.12 0.39 3.58
N ILE A 180 1.51 -0.30 2.61
CA ILE A 180 0.08 -0.63 2.64
C ILE A 180 -0.24 -1.54 3.83
N LEU A 181 0.54 -2.62 4.02
CA LEU A 181 0.38 -3.51 5.18
C LEU A 181 0.55 -2.75 6.50
N GLN A 182 1.51 -1.83 6.58
CA GLN A 182 1.72 -0.98 7.75
C GLN A 182 0.45 -0.16 8.04
N LYS A 183 -0.13 0.51 7.04
CA LYS A 183 -1.35 1.31 7.21
C LYS A 183 -2.52 0.46 7.70
N ILE A 184 -2.67 -0.76 7.17
CA ILE A 184 -3.67 -1.73 7.66
C ILE A 184 -3.41 -2.09 9.13
N LEU A 185 -2.16 -2.39 9.50
CA LEU A 185 -1.80 -2.73 10.88
C LEU A 185 -2.02 -1.57 11.85
N LEU A 186 -1.86 -0.32 11.40
CA LEU A 186 -2.06 0.86 12.26
C LEU A 186 -3.51 1.01 12.71
N ASP A 187 -4.47 0.61 11.89
CA ASP A 187 -5.87 0.53 12.27
C ASP A 187 -6.14 -0.62 13.23
N ASP A 188 -6.99 -0.41 14.23
CA ASP A 188 -7.30 -1.42 15.25
C ASP A 188 -8.03 -2.64 14.64
N SER A 189 -8.90 -2.43 13.67
CA SER A 189 -9.62 -3.49 12.95
C SER A 189 -8.64 -4.32 12.13
N GLY A 190 -7.68 -3.68 11.46
CA GLY A 190 -6.63 -4.36 10.69
C GLY A 190 -5.65 -5.16 11.57
N LEU A 191 -5.21 -4.60 12.70
CA LEU A 191 -4.41 -5.34 13.69
C LEU A 191 -5.18 -6.55 14.23
N SER A 192 -6.44 -6.36 14.63
CA SER A 192 -7.31 -7.43 15.12
C SER A 192 -7.48 -8.54 14.08
N TYR A 193 -7.73 -8.18 12.82
CA TYR A 193 -7.88 -9.11 11.71
C TYR A 193 -6.64 -10.00 11.49
N ILE A 194 -5.45 -9.39 11.46
CA ILE A 194 -4.18 -10.10 11.26
C ILE A 194 -3.86 -11.01 12.45
N CYS A 195 -4.12 -10.54 13.67
CA CYS A 195 -3.85 -11.29 14.90
C CYS A 195 -5.01 -12.23 15.32
N GLN A 196 -6.08 -12.32 14.52
CA GLN A 196 -7.27 -13.12 14.84
C GLN A 196 -6.93 -14.61 14.94
N THR A 197 -6.22 -15.12 13.94
CA THR A 197 -5.79 -16.52 13.88
C THR A 197 -4.27 -16.61 13.90
N TYR A 198 -3.76 -17.74 14.41
CA TYR A 198 -2.33 -18.00 14.41
C TYR A 198 -1.76 -18.02 12.99
N ASP A 199 -2.47 -18.60 12.02
CA ASP A 199 -2.02 -18.73 10.63
C ASP A 199 -1.85 -17.38 9.93
N ARG A 200 -2.77 -16.42 10.16
CA ARG A 200 -2.66 -15.08 9.59
C ARG A 200 -1.45 -14.34 10.15
N PHE A 201 -1.31 -14.34 11.48
CA PHE A 201 -0.18 -13.73 12.14
C PHE A 201 1.15 -14.38 11.72
N SER A 202 1.22 -15.72 11.75
CA SER A 202 2.46 -16.46 11.47
C SER A 202 2.92 -16.24 10.04
N HIS A 203 2.00 -16.17 9.08
CA HIS A 203 2.33 -15.85 7.69
C HIS A 203 2.91 -14.44 7.56
N VAL A 204 2.30 -13.42 8.17
CA VAL A 204 2.83 -12.04 8.18
C VAL A 204 4.22 -12.00 8.82
N ALA A 205 4.38 -12.59 10.00
CA ALA A 205 5.65 -12.61 10.73
C ALA A 205 6.76 -13.32 9.94
N MET A 206 6.43 -14.45 9.30
CA MET A 206 7.37 -15.19 8.45
C MET A 206 7.87 -14.32 7.27
N ILE A 207 6.96 -13.63 6.56
CA ILE A 207 7.35 -12.77 5.44
C ILE A 207 8.20 -11.59 5.92
N LEU A 208 7.80 -10.91 7.00
CA LEU A 208 8.62 -9.85 7.58
C LEU A 208 10.00 -10.36 8.02
N GLY A 209 10.09 -11.58 8.57
CA GLY A 209 11.35 -12.21 8.96
C GLY A 209 12.27 -12.46 7.76
N LYS A 210 11.73 -13.02 6.66
CA LYS A 210 12.47 -13.17 5.40
C LYS A 210 12.97 -11.82 4.88
N MET A 211 12.17 -10.76 4.96
CA MET A 211 12.58 -9.43 4.54
C MET A 211 13.73 -8.87 5.38
N VAL A 212 13.72 -9.08 6.70
CA VAL A 212 14.82 -8.70 7.57
C VAL A 212 16.13 -9.39 7.16
N LEU A 213 16.09 -10.68 6.85
CA LEU A 213 17.26 -11.43 6.38
C LEU A 213 17.83 -10.89 5.06
N VAL A 214 16.96 -10.46 4.14
CA VAL A 214 17.38 -9.81 2.90
C VAL A 214 17.97 -8.43 3.18
N LEU A 215 17.32 -7.62 4.02
CA LEU A 215 17.78 -6.28 4.40
C LEU A 215 19.15 -6.27 5.08
N ALA A 216 19.49 -7.33 5.82
CA ALA A 216 20.80 -7.49 6.43
C ALA A 216 21.93 -7.62 5.38
N LYS A 217 21.61 -8.15 4.19
CA LYS A 217 22.55 -8.32 3.07
C LYS A 217 22.52 -7.16 2.09
N GLU A 218 21.31 -6.65 1.82
CA GLU A 218 21.03 -5.58 0.87
C GLU A 218 20.26 -4.46 1.60
N PRO A 219 20.96 -3.52 2.25
CA PRO A 219 20.32 -2.52 3.10
C PRO A 219 19.42 -1.56 2.32
N SER A 220 18.19 -1.39 2.80
CA SER A 220 17.26 -0.34 2.33
C SER A 220 16.57 0.31 3.53
N ALA A 221 16.99 1.55 3.85
CA ALA A 221 16.47 2.28 5.00
C ALA A 221 14.95 2.52 4.92
N ARG A 222 14.44 2.79 3.71
CA ARG A 222 13.01 3.02 3.46
C ARG A 222 12.18 1.77 3.75
N LEU A 223 12.65 0.61 3.28
CA LEU A 223 11.96 -0.65 3.51
C LEU A 223 12.05 -1.08 4.98
N LEU A 224 13.24 -0.96 5.58
CA LEU A 224 13.47 -1.29 7.00
C LEU A 224 12.55 -0.49 7.93
N LYS A 225 12.37 0.81 7.64
CA LYS A 225 11.44 1.67 8.38
C LYS A 225 10.03 1.09 8.48
N HIS A 226 9.48 0.63 7.35
CA HIS A 226 8.14 0.04 7.32
C HIS A 226 8.11 -1.33 8.03
N VAL A 227 9.14 -2.17 7.84
CA VAL A 227 9.26 -3.48 8.51
C VAL A 227 9.28 -3.32 10.03
N VAL A 228 10.11 -2.41 10.56
CA VAL A 228 10.19 -2.11 12.00
C VAL A 228 8.84 -1.60 12.51
N ARG A 229 8.17 -0.71 11.76
CA ARG A 229 6.88 -0.16 12.17
C ARG A 229 5.76 -1.21 12.22
N CYS A 230 5.78 -2.20 11.30
CA CYS A 230 4.88 -3.35 11.33
C CYS A 230 5.11 -4.21 12.57
N TYR A 231 6.37 -4.58 12.87
CA TYR A 231 6.68 -5.36 14.08
C TYR A 231 6.28 -4.62 15.37
N LEU A 232 6.59 -3.33 15.46
CA LEU A 232 6.18 -2.51 16.60
C LEU A 232 4.67 -2.57 16.80
N ARG A 233 3.89 -2.38 15.73
CA ARG A 233 2.43 -2.43 15.81
C ARG A 233 1.89 -3.82 16.17
N LEU A 234 2.49 -4.88 15.62
CA LEU A 234 2.14 -6.26 16.00
C LEU A 234 2.38 -6.52 17.49
N SER A 235 3.41 -5.90 18.09
CA SER A 235 3.69 -6.04 19.52
C SER A 235 2.60 -5.43 20.42
N ASP A 236 1.73 -4.56 19.90
CA ASP A 236 0.60 -4.03 20.67
C ASP A 236 -0.42 -5.12 21.00
N ASN A 237 -0.57 -6.14 20.15
CA ASN A 237 -1.46 -7.27 20.41
C ASN A 237 -0.80 -8.29 21.35
N PRO A 238 -1.43 -8.66 22.49
CA PRO A 238 -0.81 -9.56 23.49
C PRO A 238 -0.41 -10.94 22.94
N ARG A 239 -1.22 -11.53 22.06
CA ARG A 239 -0.94 -12.86 21.47
C ARG A 239 0.23 -12.81 20.50
N ALA A 240 0.25 -11.79 19.64
CA ALA A 240 1.35 -11.56 18.71
C ALA A 240 2.64 -11.20 19.45
N ARG A 241 2.57 -10.38 20.51
CA ARG A 241 3.70 -10.04 21.38
C ARG A 241 4.37 -11.28 21.96
N GLU A 242 3.59 -12.21 22.51
CA GLU A 242 4.12 -13.48 23.04
C GLU A 242 4.86 -14.27 21.96
N ALA A 243 4.24 -14.43 20.78
CA ALA A 243 4.87 -15.15 19.69
C ALA A 243 6.15 -14.44 19.18
N LEU A 244 6.14 -13.10 19.11
CA LEU A 244 7.29 -12.30 18.68
C LEU A 244 8.48 -12.42 19.63
N ARG A 245 8.28 -12.69 20.93
CA ARG A 245 9.41 -12.99 21.84
C ARG A 245 10.22 -14.17 21.34
N GLN A 246 9.56 -15.15 20.71
CA GLN A 246 10.19 -16.37 20.21
C GLN A 246 10.65 -16.26 18.74
N CYS A 247 9.93 -15.50 17.90
CA CYS A 247 10.18 -15.50 16.45
C CYS A 247 10.71 -14.19 15.85
N LEU A 248 10.89 -13.12 16.63
CA LEU A 248 11.53 -11.90 16.10
C LEU A 248 12.94 -12.24 15.56
N PRO A 249 13.34 -11.75 14.37
CA PRO A 249 14.68 -12.02 13.84
C PRO A 249 15.81 -11.41 14.69
N ASP A 250 16.90 -12.15 14.89
CA ASP A 250 18.03 -11.69 15.72
C ASP A 250 18.73 -10.44 15.18
N HIS A 251 18.71 -10.23 13.86
CA HIS A 251 19.24 -9.02 13.22
C HIS A 251 18.53 -7.72 13.67
N LEU A 252 17.32 -7.82 14.25
CA LEU A 252 16.62 -6.68 14.86
C LEU A 252 16.96 -6.51 16.36
N ARG A 253 17.59 -7.51 16.98
CA ARG A 253 18.06 -7.46 18.38
C ARG A 253 19.52 -7.05 18.49
N ASP A 254 20.31 -7.34 17.47
CA ASP A 254 21.74 -7.04 17.44
C ASP A 254 22.05 -5.70 16.77
N ASN A 255 23.33 -5.46 16.50
CA ASN A 255 23.83 -4.22 15.90
C ASN A 255 23.82 -4.21 14.37
N THR A 256 23.17 -5.18 13.70
CA THR A 256 23.17 -5.33 12.22
C THR A 256 22.76 -4.03 11.53
N PHE A 257 21.69 -3.38 11.99
CA PHE A 257 21.12 -2.20 11.33
C PHE A 257 21.61 -0.86 11.89
N THR A 258 22.56 -0.84 12.83
CA THR A 258 23.00 0.40 13.50
C THR A 258 23.48 1.47 12.52
N VAL A 259 24.24 1.08 11.48
CA VAL A 259 24.72 1.99 10.43
C VAL A 259 23.57 2.47 9.55
N CYS A 260 22.71 1.54 9.10
CA CYS A 260 21.56 1.87 8.24
C CYS A 260 20.58 2.84 8.93
N LEU A 261 20.43 2.72 10.26
CA LEU A 261 19.54 3.54 11.06
C LEU A 261 20.20 4.81 11.60
N GLN A 262 21.47 5.09 11.27
CA GLN A 262 22.24 6.15 11.92
C GLN A 262 21.51 7.50 11.92
N GLU A 263 20.97 7.88 10.76
CA GLU A 263 20.29 9.15 10.51
C GLU A 263 18.76 9.09 10.75
N ASP A 264 18.15 7.90 10.81
CA ASP A 264 16.71 7.74 11.03
C ASP A 264 16.37 7.55 12.51
N LYS A 265 16.31 8.69 13.23
CA LYS A 265 15.94 8.73 14.65
C LYS A 265 14.57 8.11 14.93
N SER A 266 13.62 8.22 13.99
CA SER A 266 12.26 7.71 14.18
C SER A 266 12.26 6.18 14.19
N THR A 267 12.92 5.56 13.23
CA THR A 267 13.00 4.10 13.13
C THR A 267 13.82 3.50 14.27
N LYS A 268 14.89 4.17 14.71
CA LYS A 268 15.64 3.79 15.93
C LYS A 268 14.74 3.74 17.15
N HIS A 269 13.97 4.81 17.38
CA HIS A 269 13.05 4.88 18.52
C HIS A 269 12.00 3.76 18.47
N TRP A 270 11.42 3.51 17.29
CA TRP A 270 10.45 2.42 17.11
C TRP A 270 11.05 1.04 17.38
N LEU A 271 12.29 0.80 16.95
CA LEU A 271 12.97 -0.45 17.22
C LEU A 271 13.24 -0.63 18.72
N SER A 272 13.72 0.40 19.41
CA SER A 272 13.91 0.35 20.86
C SER A 272 12.60 0.07 21.60
N GLN A 273 11.51 0.76 21.22
CA GLN A 273 10.20 0.54 21.81
C GLN A 273 9.67 -0.88 21.57
N LEU A 274 9.89 -1.44 20.37
CA LEU A 274 9.55 -2.83 20.06
C LEU A 274 10.27 -3.78 21.02
N LEU A 275 11.59 -3.62 21.20
CA LEU A 275 12.36 -4.47 22.11
C LEU A 275 11.86 -4.35 23.56
N THR A 276 11.59 -3.14 24.04
CA THR A 276 11.00 -2.91 25.37
C THR A 276 9.63 -3.58 25.55
N ASN A 277 8.77 -3.53 24.53
CA ASN A 277 7.46 -4.20 24.56
C ASN A 277 7.61 -5.72 24.73
N LEU A 278 8.67 -6.32 24.18
CA LEU A 278 8.94 -7.75 24.25
C LEU A 278 9.61 -8.16 25.58
N GLU A 279 10.38 -7.27 26.21
CA GLU A 279 11.00 -7.52 27.52
C GLU A 279 9.99 -7.47 28.67
N THR A 280 8.92 -6.69 28.54
CA THR A 280 7.90 -6.57 29.59
C THR A 280 7.22 -7.92 29.81
N PRO A 281 7.32 -8.54 31.02
CA PRO A 281 6.61 -9.77 31.33
C PRO A 281 5.13 -9.51 31.16
N GLY A 282 4.42 -10.39 30.44
CA GLY A 282 2.96 -10.30 30.39
C GLY A 282 2.45 -10.36 31.82
N THR A 283 1.74 -9.31 32.27
CA THR A 283 0.94 -9.36 33.49
C THR A 283 0.02 -10.56 33.34
N SER A 284 0.44 -11.66 33.97
CA SER A 284 -0.32 -12.89 34.02
C SER A 284 -1.62 -12.52 34.71
N GLU A 285 -2.74 -12.59 33.99
CA GLU A 285 -4.06 -12.51 34.58
C GLU A 285 -4.12 -13.51 35.76
N LEU A 286 -4.10 -12.95 36.97
CA LEU A 286 -4.67 -13.48 38.21
C LEU A 286 -4.78 -15.01 38.29
N ARG A 287 -3.65 -15.69 38.51
CA ARG A 287 -3.65 -16.93 39.31
C ARG A 287 -3.88 -16.56 40.77
N GLN A 288 -5.14 -16.33 41.16
CA GLN A 288 -5.58 -16.39 42.56
C GLN A 288 -7.09 -16.67 42.63
N GLY A 289 -7.53 -17.77 42.02
CA GLY A 289 -8.72 -18.49 42.46
C GLY A 289 -8.36 -19.30 43.70
N GLY A 290 -8.32 -18.65 44.86
CA GLY A 290 -8.12 -19.30 46.14
C GLY A 290 -9.24 -20.29 46.41
N ILE A 291 -8.87 -21.57 46.53
CA ILE A 291 -9.73 -22.63 47.04
C ILE A 291 -9.95 -22.34 48.53
N SER A 292 -11.17 -21.98 48.94
CA SER A 292 -11.58 -22.01 50.34
C SER A 292 -12.16 -23.40 50.67
N PRO A 293 -11.66 -24.10 51.71
CA PRO A 293 -12.31 -25.31 52.19
C PRO A 293 -13.52 -24.95 53.05
N LEU A 294 -14.69 -25.49 52.70
CA LEU A 294 -15.87 -25.47 53.55
C LEU A 294 -15.61 -26.34 54.79
N THR A 295 -15.46 -25.68 55.94
CA THR A 295 -15.60 -26.31 57.25
C THR A 295 -17.07 -26.37 57.65
N SER A 296 -17.47 -27.57 58.05
CA SER A 296 -18.65 -27.97 58.78
C SER A 296 -19.08 -27.04 59.92
N GLN A 297 -20.37 -26.68 59.94
CA GLN A 297 -21.30 -26.83 61.07
C GLN A 297 -22.74 -26.68 60.56
#